data_AF-A0A1G2Y583-F1
#
_entry.id   AF-A0A1G2Y583-F1
#
_cell.length_a   1.000
_cell.length_b   1.000
_cell.length_c   1.000
_cell.angle_alpha   90.00
_cell.angle_beta   90.00
_cell.angle_gamma   90.00
#
_symmetry.space_group_name_H-M   'P 1'
#
loop_
_entity.id
_entity.type
_entity.pdbx_description
1 polymer ?
#
loop_
_entity_poly.entity_id
_entity_poly.type
_entity_poly.pdbx_seq_one_letter_code
_entity_poly.pdbx_strand_id
1 'polypeptide(L)'
;MREDGVIELSQVAVLILAAVMLYVASNRTREYRDFFKVLYLAPVLAIIRENDHFLETYVFDEAWEVLAVVCVIYMGYILYRTHKRVLQQFVRFTATGPFICFANGAFIVMIFARIIGQQSLWESLLQEHHHRMIGRFVEETIEFLGYCFILIGSMECYITAGQFACKTADSLSLTQTIQPSEEGCVSSHV
;
A
#
# COMPACT_ATOMS: atom_id res chain seq x y z
N MET A 1 -5.90 22.69 22.41
CA MET A 1 -5.38 22.06 21.18
C MET A 1 -4.20 21.21 21.63
N ARG A 2 -4.30 19.87 21.50
CA ARG A 2 -3.17 18.95 21.72
C ARG A 2 -2.13 19.23 20.62
N GLU A 3 -0.86 19.35 20.98
CA GLU A 3 0.23 19.50 19.99
C GLU A 3 0.34 18.25 19.08
N ASP A 4 -0.02 17.08 19.60
CA ASP A 4 -0.05 15.78 18.89
C ASP A 4 -1.00 15.78 17.65
N GLY A 5 -2.07 16.58 17.67
CA GLY A 5 -3.11 16.53 16.62
C GLY A 5 -2.65 17.00 15.23
N VAL A 6 -1.55 17.74 15.12
CA VAL A 6 -1.02 18.17 13.81
C VAL A 6 -0.36 17.01 13.08
N ILE A 7 0.35 16.14 13.81
CA ILE A 7 1.04 14.99 13.22
C ILE A 7 0.02 13.94 12.77
N GLU A 8 -0.96 13.63 13.62
CA GLU A 8 -2.09 12.74 13.30
C GLU A 8 -2.80 13.20 12.00
N LEU A 9 -3.11 14.50 11.90
CA LEU A 9 -3.74 15.05 10.70
C LEU A 9 -2.85 14.89 9.44
N SER A 10 -1.54 15.09 9.58
CA SER A 10 -0.60 14.94 8.48
C SER A 10 -0.47 13.48 8.01
N GLN A 11 -0.46 12.53 8.95
CA GLN A 11 -0.44 11.09 8.66
C GLN A 11 -1.71 10.68 7.90
N VAL A 12 -2.88 11.10 8.39
CA VAL A 12 -4.16 10.85 7.73
C VAL A 12 -4.19 11.45 6.33
N ALA A 13 -3.71 12.68 6.14
CA ALA A 13 -3.66 13.31 4.82
C ALA A 13 -2.77 12.53 3.82
N VAL A 14 -1.59 12.08 4.27
CA VAL A 14 -0.66 11.26 3.48
C VAL A 14 -1.30 9.93 3.10
N LEU A 15 -1.96 9.26 4.05
CA LEU A 15 -2.62 7.98 3.82
C LEU A 15 -3.83 8.11 2.88
N ILE A 16 -4.64 9.18 3.01
CA ILE A 16 -5.76 9.46 2.10
C ILE A 16 -5.22 9.64 0.68
N LEU A 17 -4.16 10.44 0.51
CA LEU A 17 -3.55 10.65 -0.80
C LEU A 17 -3.03 9.33 -1.40
N ALA A 18 -2.35 8.50 -0.61
CA ALA A 18 -1.88 7.19 -1.03
C ALA A 18 -3.04 6.26 -1.44
N ALA A 19 -4.11 6.20 -0.63
CA ALA A 19 -5.29 5.39 -0.91
C ALA A 19 -5.99 5.83 -2.20
N VAL A 20 -6.15 7.14 -2.43
CA VAL A 20 -6.74 7.68 -3.66
C VAL A 20 -5.87 7.34 -4.88
N MET A 21 -4.55 7.51 -4.79
CA MET A 21 -3.62 7.18 -5.88
C MET A 21 -3.70 5.70 -6.25
N LEU A 22 -3.71 4.80 -5.26
CA LEU A 22 -3.85 3.35 -5.48
C LEU A 22 -5.22 2.98 -6.04
N TYR A 23 -6.29 3.61 -5.55
CA TYR A 23 -7.64 3.41 -6.08
C TYR A 23 -7.71 3.78 -7.56
N VAL A 24 -7.19 4.96 -7.94
CA VAL A 24 -7.16 5.37 -9.36
C VAL A 24 -6.25 4.45 -10.18
N ALA A 25 -5.10 4.05 -9.65
CA ALA A 25 -4.20 3.09 -10.31
C ALA A 25 -4.90 1.74 -10.57
N SER A 26 -5.71 1.25 -9.63
CA SER A 26 -6.48 0.00 -9.74
C SER A 26 -7.52 0.05 -10.86
N ASN A 27 -8.09 1.24 -11.11
CA ASN A 27 -9.08 1.43 -12.16
C ASN A 27 -8.42 1.56 -13.54
N ARG A 28 -7.21 2.13 -13.61
CA ARG A 28 -6.44 2.32 -14.85
C ARG A 28 -5.72 1.07 -15.34
N THR A 29 -5.22 0.20 -14.45
CA THR A 29 -4.56 -1.05 -14.86
C THR A 29 -5.51 -2.22 -14.84
N ARG A 30 -5.73 -2.87 -16.00
CA ARG A 30 -6.49 -4.14 -16.04
C ARG A 30 -5.66 -5.32 -15.51
N GLU A 31 -4.34 -5.28 -15.73
CA GLU A 31 -3.45 -6.39 -15.39
C GLU A 31 -3.21 -6.55 -13.88
N TYR A 32 -3.17 -5.45 -13.11
CA TYR A 32 -2.89 -5.43 -11.67
C TYR A 32 -4.10 -5.05 -10.80
N ARG A 33 -5.30 -5.00 -11.40
CA ARG A 33 -6.51 -4.47 -10.77
C ARG A 33 -6.82 -5.11 -9.42
N ASP A 34 -6.85 -6.44 -9.35
CA ASP A 34 -7.31 -7.17 -8.17
C ASP A 34 -6.30 -7.01 -7.01
N PHE A 35 -5.01 -7.03 -7.31
CA PHE A 35 -3.95 -6.76 -6.34
C PHE A 35 -3.99 -5.31 -5.84
N PHE A 36 -4.13 -4.31 -6.72
CA PHE A 36 -4.24 -2.92 -6.30
C PHE A 36 -5.51 -2.65 -5.48
N LYS A 37 -6.60 -3.40 -5.72
CA LYS A 37 -7.79 -3.38 -4.85
C LYS A 37 -7.49 -3.82 -3.43
N VAL A 38 -6.70 -4.88 -3.25
CA VAL A 38 -6.26 -5.30 -1.92
C VAL A 38 -5.27 -4.29 -1.35
N LEU A 39 -4.34 -3.78 -2.16
CA LEU A 39 -3.29 -2.86 -1.73
C LEU A 39 -3.84 -1.51 -1.23
N TYR A 40 -4.86 -0.92 -1.87
CA TYR A 40 -5.44 0.35 -1.39
C TYR A 40 -6.19 0.18 -0.06
N LEU A 41 -6.63 -1.03 0.30
CA LEU A 41 -7.29 -1.27 1.58
C LEU A 41 -6.32 -1.18 2.77
N ALA A 42 -5.01 -1.36 2.55
CA ALA A 42 -4.00 -1.22 3.60
C ALA A 42 -3.91 0.23 4.15
N PRO A 43 -3.72 1.29 3.32
CA PRO A 43 -3.76 2.66 3.83
C PRO A 43 -5.16 3.06 4.33
N VAL A 44 -6.25 2.47 3.81
CA VAL A 44 -7.60 2.68 4.38
C VAL A 44 -7.69 2.16 5.81
N LEU A 45 -7.16 0.96 6.08
CA LEU A 45 -7.11 0.41 7.43
C LEU A 45 -6.24 1.28 8.36
N ALA A 46 -5.11 1.79 7.86
CA ALA A 46 -4.27 2.72 8.61
C ALA A 46 -4.99 4.03 8.94
N ILE A 47 -5.79 4.59 8.01
CA ILE A 47 -6.62 5.79 8.29
C ILE A 47 -7.59 5.53 9.42
N ILE A 48 -8.25 4.37 9.43
CA ILE A 48 -9.20 4.00 10.49
C ILE A 48 -8.49 3.94 11.83
N ARG A 49 -7.28 3.36 11.85
CA ARG A 49 -6.44 3.27 13.05
C ARG A 49 -6.02 4.64 13.57
N GLU A 50 -5.57 5.54 12.71
CA GLU A 50 -5.18 6.91 13.14
C GLU A 50 -6.36 7.75 13.63
N ASN A 51 -7.58 7.40 13.25
CA ASN A 51 -8.80 8.09 13.70
C ASN A 51 -9.52 7.33 14.82
N ASP A 52 -8.86 6.40 15.50
CA ASP A 52 -9.46 5.59 16.57
C ASP A 52 -10.11 6.47 17.65
N HIS A 53 -9.36 7.44 18.19
CA HIS A 53 -9.81 8.33 19.24
C HIS A 53 -10.96 9.24 18.77
N PHE A 54 -10.92 9.70 17.52
CA PHE A 54 -11.99 10.50 16.94
C PHE A 54 -13.28 9.69 16.78
N LEU A 55 -13.17 8.44 16.28
CA LEU A 55 -14.32 7.57 16.06
C LEU A 55 -15.01 7.17 17.37
N GLU A 56 -14.23 6.83 18.41
CA GLU A 56 -14.80 6.52 19.73
C GLU A 56 -15.53 7.73 20.33
N THR A 57 -14.95 8.93 20.21
CA THR A 57 -15.51 10.14 20.82
C THR A 57 -16.81 10.60 20.17
N TYR A 58 -16.94 10.49 18.84
CA TYR A 58 -18.05 11.08 18.08
C TYR A 58 -19.11 10.08 17.60
N VAL A 59 -18.79 8.78 17.52
CA VAL A 59 -19.66 7.79 16.90
C VAL A 59 -20.26 6.86 17.97
N PHE A 60 -19.44 6.01 18.59
CA PHE A 60 -19.77 5.17 19.76
C PHE A 60 -18.50 4.47 20.27
N ASP A 61 -18.53 3.99 21.52
CA ASP A 61 -17.45 3.20 22.11
C ASP A 61 -17.18 1.94 21.25
N GLU A 62 -15.94 1.75 20.78
CA GLU A 62 -15.50 0.67 19.87
C GLU A 62 -15.85 0.85 18.36
N ALA A 63 -16.28 2.04 17.92
CA ALA A 63 -16.61 2.29 16.52
C ALA A 63 -15.48 2.01 15.52
N TRP A 64 -14.23 2.30 15.90
CA TRP A 64 -13.08 2.05 15.05
C TRP A 64 -12.80 0.56 14.86
N GLU A 65 -13.03 -0.27 15.89
CA GLU A 65 -12.84 -1.73 15.81
C GLU A 65 -13.81 -2.34 14.80
N VAL A 66 -15.09 -1.93 14.86
CA VAL A 66 -16.12 -2.38 13.92
C VAL A 66 -15.73 -2.02 12.49
N LEU A 67 -15.27 -0.78 12.26
CA LEU A 67 -14.88 -0.31 10.94
C LEU A 67 -13.64 -1.04 10.42
N ALA A 68 -12.64 -1.27 11.28
CA ALA A 68 -11.45 -2.03 10.96
C ALA A 68 -11.79 -3.49 10.59
N VAL A 69 -12.66 -4.15 11.36
CA VAL A 69 -13.14 -5.51 11.09
C VAL A 69 -13.87 -5.59 9.76
N VAL A 70 -14.76 -4.64 9.45
CA VAL A 70 -15.46 -4.58 8.16
C VAL A 70 -14.47 -4.46 7.01
N CYS A 71 -13.45 -3.59 7.14
CA CYS A 71 -12.39 -3.45 6.14
C CYS A 71 -11.59 -4.74 5.95
N VAL A 72 -11.21 -5.42 7.03
CA VAL A 72 -10.47 -6.69 6.97
C VAL A 72 -11.31 -7.80 6.36
N ILE A 73 -12.60 -7.91 6.72
CA ILE A 73 -13.53 -8.88 6.11
C ILE A 73 -13.67 -8.64 4.62
N TYR A 74 -13.82 -7.37 4.20
CA TYR A 74 -13.92 -7.02 2.78
C TYR A 74 -12.62 -7.35 2.02
N MET A 75 -11.46 -7.05 2.61
CA MET A 75 -10.15 -7.43 2.07
C MET A 75 -10.03 -8.95 1.93
N GLY A 76 -10.43 -9.70 2.96
CA GLY A 76 -10.46 -11.16 2.96
C GLY A 76 -11.41 -11.74 1.92
N TYR A 77 -12.56 -11.13 1.70
CA TYR A 77 -13.52 -11.53 0.65
C TYR A 77 -12.92 -11.39 -0.76
N ILE A 78 -12.25 -10.26 -1.05
CA ILE A 78 -11.56 -10.07 -2.34
C ILE A 78 -10.47 -11.13 -2.48
N LEU A 79 -9.62 -11.29 -1.47
CA LEU A 79 -8.54 -12.28 -1.49
C LEU A 79 -9.07 -13.68 -1.73
N TYR A 80 -10.13 -14.11 -1.02
CA TYR A 80 -10.72 -15.42 -1.22
C TYR A 80 -11.21 -15.63 -2.66
N ARG A 81 -11.94 -14.66 -3.20
CA ARG A 81 -12.55 -14.74 -4.54
C ARG A 81 -11.53 -14.69 -5.67
N THR A 82 -10.45 -13.92 -5.53
CA THR A 82 -9.47 -13.68 -6.60
C THR A 82 -8.04 -14.11 -6.23
N HIS A 83 -7.86 -14.97 -5.22
CA HIS A 83 -6.54 -15.35 -4.66
C HIS A 83 -5.50 -15.70 -5.73
N LYS A 84 -5.86 -16.51 -6.73
CA LYS A 84 -4.91 -16.91 -7.80
C LYS A 84 -4.41 -15.72 -8.60
N ARG A 85 -5.31 -14.78 -8.94
CA ARG A 85 -4.98 -13.57 -9.69
C ARG A 85 -4.16 -12.61 -8.85
N VAL A 86 -4.58 -12.41 -7.60
CA VAL A 86 -3.85 -11.54 -6.66
C VAL A 86 -2.44 -12.06 -6.42
N LEU A 87 -2.27 -13.37 -6.23
CA LEU A 87 -0.95 -13.96 -6.02
C LEU A 87 -0.05 -13.83 -7.26
N GLN A 88 -0.58 -14.08 -8.45
CA GLN A 88 0.17 -13.90 -9.71
C GLN A 88 0.57 -12.43 -9.93
N GLN A 89 -0.35 -11.50 -9.68
CA GLN A 89 -0.10 -10.06 -9.77
C GLN A 89 0.92 -9.60 -8.72
N PHE A 90 0.85 -10.13 -7.50
CA PHE A 90 1.78 -9.84 -6.43
C PHE A 90 3.21 -10.28 -6.78
N VAL A 91 3.39 -11.52 -7.27
CA VAL A 91 4.71 -12.01 -7.69
C VAL A 91 5.32 -11.19 -8.82
N ARG A 92 4.50 -10.71 -9.76
CA ARG A 92 4.97 -9.76 -10.79
C ARG A 92 5.31 -8.40 -10.20
N PHE A 93 4.52 -7.94 -9.24
CA PHE A 93 4.72 -6.67 -8.56
C PHE A 93 6.01 -6.65 -7.73
N THR A 94 6.45 -7.77 -7.14
CA THR A 94 7.71 -7.81 -6.38
C THR A 94 8.95 -7.51 -7.21
N ALA A 95 8.88 -7.70 -8.53
CA ALA A 95 9.95 -7.34 -9.46
C ALA A 95 9.93 -5.87 -9.88
N THR A 96 9.03 -5.04 -9.33
CA THR A 96 8.89 -3.62 -9.66
C THR A 96 9.47 -2.71 -8.58
N GLY A 97 9.93 -1.52 -8.97
CA GLY A 97 10.43 -0.49 -8.04
C GLY A 97 9.49 -0.14 -6.88
N PRO A 98 8.18 0.10 -7.13
CA PRO A 98 7.23 0.49 -6.08
C PRO A 98 7.13 -0.51 -4.93
N PHE A 99 7.38 -1.80 -5.19
CA PHE A 99 7.35 -2.84 -4.17
C PHE A 99 8.35 -2.56 -3.04
N ILE A 100 9.54 -2.07 -3.36
CA ILE A 100 10.56 -1.76 -2.35
C ILE A 100 10.07 -0.63 -1.44
N CYS A 101 9.38 0.37 -1.97
CA CYS A 101 8.78 1.44 -1.18
C CYS A 101 7.70 0.90 -0.23
N PHE A 102 6.78 0.07 -0.71
CA PHE A 102 5.76 -0.54 0.15
C PHE A 102 6.36 -1.47 1.21
N ALA A 103 7.34 -2.28 0.84
CA ALA A 103 8.01 -3.20 1.76
C ALA A 103 8.73 -2.43 2.88
N ASN A 104 9.47 -1.37 2.54
CA ASN A 104 10.13 -0.53 3.54
C ASN A 104 9.13 0.24 4.40
N GLY A 105 8.08 0.83 3.80
CA GLY A 105 7.05 1.54 4.55
C GLY A 105 6.33 0.63 5.55
N ALA A 106 5.93 -0.57 5.11
CA ALA A 106 5.33 -1.58 5.98
C ALA A 106 6.30 -2.05 7.07
N PHE A 107 7.57 -2.28 6.73
CA PHE A 107 8.60 -2.67 7.69
C PHE A 107 8.81 -1.61 8.77
N ILE A 108 8.88 -0.34 8.37
CA ILE A 108 9.06 0.80 9.29
C ILE A 108 7.87 0.89 10.26
N VAL A 109 6.63 0.85 9.76
CA VAL A 109 5.42 0.98 10.60
C VAL A 109 5.21 -0.26 11.49
N MET A 110 5.40 -1.47 10.95
CA MET A 110 5.06 -2.69 11.69
C MET A 110 6.11 -3.10 12.71
N ILE A 111 7.38 -2.78 12.45
CA ILE A 111 8.50 -3.27 13.27
C ILE A 111 9.22 -2.11 13.97
N PHE A 112 9.75 -1.15 13.21
CA PHE A 112 10.55 -0.09 13.81
C PHE A 112 9.75 0.82 14.74
N ALA A 113 8.60 1.31 14.28
CA ALA A 113 7.73 2.14 15.10
C ALA A 113 7.32 1.40 16.38
N ARG A 114 7.00 0.10 16.27
CA ARG A 114 6.57 -0.72 17.42
C ARG A 114 7.67 -1.01 18.42
N ILE A 115 8.91 -1.18 17.98
CA ILE A 115 10.04 -1.33 18.92
C ILE A 115 10.26 -0.02 19.66
N ILE A 116 10.20 1.12 18.95
CA ILE A 116 10.49 2.43 19.52
C ILE A 116 9.32 2.95 20.37
N GLY A 117 8.08 2.56 20.09
CA GLY A 117 6.91 2.87 20.90
C GLY A 117 6.85 2.17 22.26
N GLN A 118 7.73 1.20 22.52
CA GLN A 118 7.73 0.49 23.80
C GLN A 118 8.14 1.41 24.95
N GLN A 119 7.22 1.59 25.91
CA GLN A 119 7.45 2.44 27.08
C GLN A 119 8.68 1.97 27.89
N SER A 120 8.93 0.66 27.98
CA SER A 120 10.08 0.07 28.68
C SER A 120 11.44 0.50 28.11
N LEU A 121 11.50 0.80 26.80
CA LEU A 121 12.71 1.25 26.13
C LEU A 121 13.10 2.64 26.63
N TRP A 122 12.11 3.53 26.76
CA TRP A 122 12.31 4.90 27.23
C TRP A 122 12.52 5.01 28.74
N GLU A 123 11.86 4.17 29.54
CA GLU A 123 12.08 4.07 30.98
C GLU A 123 13.52 3.66 31.33
N SER A 124 14.17 2.89 30.45
CA SER A 124 15.57 2.47 30.64
C SER A 124 16.58 3.53 30.17
N LEU A 125 16.20 4.41 29.24
CA LEU A 125 17.08 5.41 28.63
C LEU A 125 17.01 6.79 29.28
N LEU A 126 15.85 7.19 29.81
CA LEU A 126 15.66 8.49 30.48
C LEU A 126 15.26 8.27 31.94
N GLN A 127 15.90 8.99 32.88
CA GLN A 127 15.59 8.94 34.32
C GLN A 127 14.52 9.95 34.78
N GLU A 128 13.95 10.75 33.86
CA GLU A 128 13.07 11.88 34.18
C GLU A 128 11.64 11.73 33.65
N HIS A 129 10.66 12.28 34.39
CA HIS A 129 9.20 12.27 34.18
C HIS A 129 8.64 12.42 32.74
N HIS A 130 9.40 12.83 31.73
CA HIS A 130 8.96 13.10 30.35
C HIS A 130 9.04 11.90 29.37
N HIS A 131 9.44 10.72 29.83
CA HIS A 131 9.64 9.50 29.01
C HIS A 131 8.51 9.17 28.03
N ARG A 132 7.24 9.34 28.43
CA ARG A 132 6.07 8.95 27.62
C ARG A 132 5.77 9.91 26.47
N MET A 133 6.07 11.20 26.63
CA MET A 133 5.81 12.19 25.59
C MET A 133 6.82 12.04 24.45
N ILE A 134 8.10 11.93 24.80
CA ILE A 134 9.18 11.76 23.82
C ILE A 134 9.00 10.43 23.06
N GLY A 135 8.69 9.34 23.78
CA GLY A 135 8.49 8.04 23.14
C GLY A 135 7.36 8.05 22.10
N ARG A 136 6.21 8.64 22.45
CA ARG A 136 5.08 8.78 21.50
C ARG A 136 5.43 9.66 20.31
N PHE A 137 6.05 10.82 20.55
CA PHE A 137 6.45 11.71 19.46
C PHE A 137 7.40 11.02 18.46
N VAL A 138 8.37 10.25 18.96
CA VAL A 138 9.30 9.51 18.10
C VAL A 138 8.58 8.36 17.38
N GLU A 139 7.71 7.61 18.07
CA GLU A 139 6.87 6.57 17.45
C GLU A 139 6.03 7.15 16.30
N GLU A 140 5.26 8.21 16.57
CA GLU A 140 4.42 8.89 15.58
C GLU A 140 5.24 9.41 14.38
N THR A 141 6.45 9.94 14.63
CA THR A 141 7.35 10.41 13.56
C THR A 141 7.82 9.25 12.67
N ILE A 142 8.10 8.09 13.25
CA ILE A 142 8.56 6.90 12.51
C ILE A 142 7.39 6.25 11.76
N GLU A 143 6.19 6.21 12.35
CA GLU A 143 4.98 5.80 11.65
C GLU A 143 4.72 6.70 10.43
N PHE A 144 4.83 8.02 10.61
CA PHE A 144 4.71 8.99 9.52
C PHE A 144 5.76 8.78 8.42
N LEU A 145 7.02 8.49 8.78
CA LEU A 145 8.06 8.16 7.81
C LEU A 145 7.69 6.92 6.98
N GLY A 146 7.16 5.87 7.61
CA GLY A 146 6.68 4.68 6.91
C GLY A 146 5.52 5.01 5.96
N TYR A 147 4.61 5.90 6.35
CA TYR A 147 3.52 6.37 5.51
C TYR A 147 4.00 7.20 4.31
N CYS A 148 5.07 7.99 4.45
CA CYS A 148 5.72 8.65 3.32
C CYS A 148 6.24 7.64 2.29
N PHE A 149 6.85 6.52 2.70
CA PHE A 149 7.26 5.46 1.78
C PHE A 149 6.07 4.81 1.05
N ILE A 150 4.97 4.57 1.77
CA ILE A 150 3.72 4.06 1.18
C ILE A 150 3.17 5.04 0.15
N LEU A 151 3.22 6.36 0.43
CA LEU A 151 2.80 7.39 -0.52
C LEU A 151 3.67 7.42 -1.76
N ILE A 152 5.01 7.35 -1.61
CA ILE A 152 5.93 7.32 -2.75
C ILE A 152 5.66 6.10 -3.63
N GLY A 153 5.51 4.91 -3.04
CA GLY A 153 5.15 3.70 -3.79
C GLY A 153 3.79 3.82 -4.49
N SER A 154 2.82 4.46 -3.84
CA SER A 154 1.49 4.73 -4.42
C SER A 154 1.56 5.69 -5.61
N MET A 155 2.41 6.72 -5.51
CA MET A 155 2.67 7.68 -6.58
C MET A 155 3.32 7.00 -7.78
N GLU A 156 4.34 6.17 -7.58
CA GLU A 156 4.95 5.41 -8.67
C GLU A 156 3.94 4.49 -9.35
N CYS A 157 3.15 3.74 -8.57
CA CYS A 157 2.05 2.91 -9.10
C CYS A 157 1.05 3.74 -9.94
N TYR A 158 0.71 4.95 -9.49
CA TYR A 158 -0.20 5.84 -10.20
C TYR A 158 0.39 6.34 -11.53
N ILE A 159 1.68 6.66 -11.57
CA ILE A 159 2.38 7.09 -12.79
C ILE A 159 2.51 5.93 -13.77
N THR A 160 2.99 4.77 -13.32
CA THR A 160 3.21 3.59 -14.18
C THR A 160 1.90 2.95 -14.62
N ALA A 161 0.77 3.23 -13.97
CA ALA A 161 -0.55 2.75 -14.38
C ALA A 161 -0.90 3.09 -15.84
N GLY A 162 -0.36 4.18 -16.40
CA GLY A 162 -0.48 4.51 -17.82
C GLY A 162 0.47 3.75 -18.75
N GLN A 163 1.62 3.29 -18.24
CA GLN A 163 2.68 2.65 -19.03
C GLN A 163 2.53 1.12 -19.16
N PHE A 164 1.93 0.46 -18.15
CA PHE A 164 1.68 -0.99 -18.20
C PHE A 164 0.77 -1.41 -19.36
N ALA A 165 -0.23 -0.58 -19.73
CA ALA A 165 -1.10 -0.86 -20.87
C ALA A 165 -0.35 -0.81 -22.22
N CYS A 166 0.67 0.05 -22.33
CA CYS A 166 1.47 0.22 -23.55
C CYS A 166 2.52 -0.89 -23.71
N LYS A 167 3.23 -1.26 -22.64
CA LYS A 167 4.24 -2.35 -22.68
C LYS A 167 3.62 -3.71 -23.04
N THR A 168 2.42 -4.01 -22.56
CA THR A 168 1.73 -5.26 -22.91
C THR A 168 1.34 -5.27 -24.40
N ALA A 169 0.86 -4.15 -24.93
CA ALA A 169 0.56 -4.01 -26.37
C ALA A 169 1.83 -4.18 -27.24
N ASP A 170 2.96 -3.63 -26.80
CA ASP A 170 4.24 -3.69 -27.52
C ASP A 170 4.90 -5.09 -27.45
N SER A 171 4.69 -5.83 -26.35
CA SER A 171 5.15 -7.23 -26.24
C SER A 171 4.35 -8.20 -27.12
N LEU A 172 3.05 -7.93 -27.32
CA LEU A 172 2.17 -8.71 -28.19
C LEU A 172 2.48 -8.44 -29.67
N SER A 173 2.81 -7.21 -30.06
CA SER A 173 3.26 -6.88 -31.42
C SER A 173 4.61 -7.53 -31.73
N LEU A 174 5.59 -7.48 -30.83
CA LEU A 174 6.89 -8.14 -31.03
C LEU A 174 6.76 -9.67 -31.12
N THR A 175 5.84 -10.28 -30.38
CA THR A 175 5.60 -11.73 -30.44
C THR A 175 4.92 -12.14 -31.77
N GLN A 176 4.07 -11.27 -32.35
CA GLN A 176 3.47 -11.52 -33.67
C GLN A 176 4.46 -11.30 -34.83
N THR A 177 5.42 -10.37 -34.71
CA THR A 177 6.44 -10.15 -35.75
C THR A 177 7.51 -11.26 -35.79
N ILE A 178 7.66 -12.05 -34.72
CA ILE A 178 8.65 -13.13 -34.62
C ILE A 178 8.08 -14.50 -35.06
N GLN A 179 6.81 -14.60 -35.49
CA GLN A 179 6.32 -15.77 -36.22
C GLN A 179 6.73 -15.61 -37.70
N PRO A 180 7.75 -16.34 -38.22
CA PRO A 180 8.04 -16.29 -39.63
C PRO A 180 6.88 -16.94 -40.41
N SER A 181 6.56 -16.36 -41.54
CA SER A 181 5.66 -16.92 -42.56
C SER A 181 6.19 -18.26 -43.06
N GLU A 182 5.80 -19.36 -42.42
CA GLU A 182 5.95 -20.72 -42.98
C GLU A 182 4.75 -21.09 -43.86
N GLU A 183 4.34 -20.23 -44.79
CA GLU A 183 3.50 -20.64 -45.91
C GLU A 183 3.91 -19.85 -47.16
N GLY A 184 4.66 -20.50 -48.06
CA GLY A 184 4.90 -19.95 -49.39
C GLY A 184 6.26 -20.19 -50.01
N CYS A 185 6.84 -21.39 -49.91
CA CYS A 185 7.90 -21.78 -50.84
C CYS A 185 7.87 -23.29 -51.14
N VAL A 186 6.88 -23.73 -51.92
CA VAL A 186 7.04 -24.88 -52.81
C VAL A 186 6.43 -24.52 -54.15
N SER A 187 7.25 -23.89 -55.00
CA SER A 187 7.11 -23.99 -56.44
C SER A 187 8.46 -24.45 -56.99
N SER A 188 8.50 -25.63 -57.60
CA SER A 188 8.95 -25.78 -58.99
C SER A 188 9.34 -27.23 -59.35
N HIS A 189 8.90 -27.62 -60.56
CA HIS A 189 9.46 -28.64 -61.47
C HIS A 189 9.52 -30.11 -61.03
N VAL A 190 8.64 -30.95 -61.58
CA VAL A 190 8.87 -31.77 -62.80
C VAL A 190 7.53 -31.97 -63.52
#